data_AF-A0A1V6RAJ9-F1
#
_entry.id   AF-A0A1V6RAJ9-F1
#
_cell.length_a   1.000
_cell.length_b   1.000
_cell.length_c   1.000
_cell.angle_alpha   90.00
_cell.angle_beta   90.00
_cell.angle_gamma   90.00
#
_symmetry.space_group_name_H-M   'P 1'
#
loop_
_entity.id
_entity.type
_entity.pdbx_description
1 polymer ?
#
loop_
_entity_poly.entity_id
_entity_poly.type
_entity_poly.pdbx_seq_one_letter_code
_entity_poly.pdbx_strand_id
1 'polypeptide(L)'
;MNFVFGGNGFFGYFFSGSSESATNRDSPYHVSEAGDSLAWWSTYEIKECPNRKRLKMVDVTRQLRERYANWKEPVVKKVTQSLQVENMYPTWTLPALPTWERDGVVAMMKIMGLFPDL
;
A
#
# COMPACT_ATOMS: atom_id res chain seq x y z
N MET A 1 -8.04 2.77 -10.13
CA MET A 1 -7.45 2.79 -8.77
C MET A 1 -8.31 3.68 -7.89
N ASN A 2 -8.67 3.26 -6.68
CA ASN A 2 -9.54 4.02 -5.79
C ASN A 2 -8.81 4.39 -4.49
N PHE A 3 -9.14 5.56 -3.95
CA PHE A 3 -8.53 6.10 -2.74
C PHE A 3 -9.60 6.58 -1.76
N VAL A 4 -9.44 6.20 -0.51
CA VAL A 4 -10.25 6.68 0.60
C VAL A 4 -9.33 7.35 1.61
N PHE A 5 -9.66 8.59 1.96
CA PHE A 5 -8.96 9.38 2.96
C PHE A 5 -9.87 9.56 4.18
N GLY A 6 -9.31 9.37 5.37
CA GLY A 6 -10.01 9.60 6.62
C GLY A 6 -9.09 10.27 7.64
N GLY A 7 -9.66 10.76 8.75
CA GLY A 7 -8.88 11.44 9.80
C GLY A 7 -7.78 10.57 10.41
N ASN A 8 -7.86 9.24 10.25
CA ASN A 8 -6.88 8.28 10.76
C ASN A 8 -6.03 7.63 9.66
N GLY A 9 -6.00 8.18 8.44
CA GLY A 9 -5.05 7.78 7.40
C GLY A 9 -5.65 7.58 6.01
N PHE A 10 -5.04 6.66 5.27
CA PHE A 10 -5.27 6.44 3.84
C PHE A 10 -5.48 4.95 3.54
N PHE A 11 -6.40 4.66 2.63
CA PHE A 11 -6.69 3.32 2.13
C PHE A 11 -6.83 3.34 0.61
N GLY A 12 -5.90 2.67 -0.09
CA GLY A 12 -5.92 2.49 -1.54
C GLY A 12 -6.38 1.08 -1.89
N TYR A 13 -7.22 0.94 -2.93
CA TYR A 13 -7.63 -0.37 -3.44
C TYR A 13 -7.92 -0.37 -4.94
N PHE A 14 -7.78 -1.54 -5.56
CA PHE A 14 -7.99 -1.76 -6.98
C PHE A 14 -8.25 -3.25 -7.23
N PHE A 15 -8.87 -3.56 -8.38
CA PHE A 15 -8.95 -4.94 -8.85
C PHE A 15 -7.56 -5.41 -9.22
N SER A 16 -7.11 -6.51 -8.61
CA SER A 16 -5.75 -7.04 -8.79
C SER A 16 -5.55 -7.70 -10.17
N GLY A 17 -6.63 -7.93 -10.90
CA GLY A 17 -6.61 -8.44 -12.25
C GLY A 17 -7.94 -8.23 -12.95
N SER A 18 -7.98 -8.63 -14.21
CA SER A 18 -9.18 -8.60 -15.04
C SER A 18 -9.98 -9.91 -14.90
N SER A 19 -11.26 -9.87 -15.27
CA SER A 19 -12.14 -11.04 -15.36
C SER A 19 -11.51 -12.13 -16.24
N GLU A 20 -11.67 -13.39 -15.86
CA GLU A 20 -11.15 -14.53 -16.62
C GLU A 20 -11.81 -14.66 -18.01
N SER A 21 -13.03 -14.17 -18.17
CA SER A 21 -13.75 -14.15 -19.45
C SER A 21 -13.38 -12.96 -20.34
N ALA A 22 -12.57 -12.02 -19.86
CA ALA A 22 -12.23 -10.83 -20.64
C ALA A 22 -11.32 -11.19 -21.82
N THR A 23 -11.79 -10.90 -23.04
CA THR A 23 -11.10 -11.27 -24.30
C THR A 23 -9.66 -10.76 -24.39
N ASN A 24 -9.39 -9.58 -23.83
CA ASN A 24 -8.07 -8.92 -23.88
C ASN A 24 -7.41 -8.83 -22.50
N ARG A 25 -7.66 -9.81 -21.62
CA ARG A 25 -7.18 -9.81 -20.21
C ARG A 25 -5.68 -9.56 -20.07
N ASP A 26 -4.87 -10.12 -20.97
CA ASP A 26 -3.41 -10.03 -20.93
C ASP A 26 -2.85 -8.84 -21.72
N SER A 27 -3.72 -8.04 -22.34
CA SER A 27 -3.28 -6.91 -23.16
C SER A 27 -3.03 -5.66 -22.32
N PRO A 28 -1.84 -5.05 -22.38
CA PRO A 28 -1.56 -3.80 -21.66
C PRO A 28 -2.23 -2.57 -22.30
N TYR A 29 -2.84 -2.71 -23.47
CA TYR A 29 -3.44 -1.61 -24.23
C TYR A 29 -4.97 -1.56 -24.14
N HIS A 30 -5.60 -2.53 -23.47
CA HIS A 30 -7.05 -2.61 -23.36
C HIS A 30 -7.48 -2.54 -21.90
N VAL A 31 -8.51 -1.75 -21.63
CA VAL A 31 -9.20 -1.80 -20.34
C VAL A 31 -10.12 -3.02 -20.37
N SER A 32 -9.74 -4.06 -19.65
CA SER A 32 -10.56 -5.26 -19.48
C SER A 32 -11.55 -5.10 -18.32
N GLU A 33 -12.64 -5.86 -18.35
CA GLU A 33 -13.55 -5.95 -17.21
C GLU A 33 -12.80 -6.41 -15.96
N ALA A 34 -13.16 -5.85 -14.80
CA ALA A 34 -12.55 -6.17 -13.53
C ALA A 34 -12.77 -7.64 -13.14
N GLY A 35 -11.76 -8.26 -12.53
CA GLY A 35 -11.92 -9.59 -11.91
C GLY A 35 -12.50 -9.52 -10.51
N ASP A 36 -12.51 -10.67 -9.81
CA ASP A 36 -13.16 -10.79 -8.49
C ASP A 36 -12.23 -10.53 -7.30
N SER A 37 -10.93 -10.32 -7.56
CA SER A 37 -9.92 -10.11 -6.53
C SER A 37 -9.55 -8.63 -6.39
N LEU A 38 -9.43 -8.17 -5.13
CA LEU A 38 -9.00 -6.82 -4.80
C LEU A 38 -7.61 -6.85 -4.18
N ALA A 39 -6.71 -6.02 -4.70
CA ALA A 39 -5.50 -5.61 -4.01
C ALA A 39 -5.76 -4.30 -3.26
N TRP A 40 -5.11 -4.15 -2.12
CA TRP A 40 -5.24 -2.96 -1.27
C TRP A 40 -3.89 -2.64 -0.62
N TRP A 41 -3.71 -1.39 -0.24
CA TRP A 41 -2.60 -0.98 0.61
C TRP A 41 -3.02 0.20 1.47
N SER A 42 -2.28 0.38 2.55
CA SER A 42 -2.49 1.47 3.48
C SER A 42 -1.16 1.91 4.07
N THR A 43 -1.06 3.20 4.35
CA THR A 43 0.08 3.79 5.04
C THR A 43 -0.36 4.29 6.41
N TYR A 44 0.55 4.18 7.39
CA TYR A 44 0.36 4.78 8.69
C TYR A 44 1.69 5.21 9.28
N GLU A 45 1.64 6.24 10.11
CA GLU A 45 2.81 6.75 10.80
C GLU A 45 3.12 5.89 12.03
N ILE A 46 4.41 5.61 12.21
CA ILE A 46 4.96 4.87 13.32
C ILE A 46 6.23 5.60 13.77
N LYS A 47 6.29 5.92 15.08
CA LYS A 47 7.39 6.71 15.64
C LYS A 47 8.75 6.01 15.58
N GLU A 48 8.76 4.69 15.73
CA GLU A 48 9.98 3.88 15.74
C GLU A 48 9.86 2.75 14.74
N CYS A 49 10.80 2.65 13.80
CA CYS A 49 10.78 1.58 12.80
C CYS A 49 10.80 0.21 13.51
N PRO A 50 9.79 -0.66 13.29
CA PRO A 50 9.69 -1.89 14.02
C PRO A 50 10.78 -2.86 13.57
N ASN A 51 11.38 -3.57 14.54
CA ASN A 51 12.33 -4.62 14.21
C ASN A 51 11.60 -5.77 13.50
N ARG A 52 11.94 -6.04 12.23
CA ARG A 52 11.32 -7.08 11.40
C ARG A 52 11.32 -8.46 12.07
N LYS A 53 12.36 -8.80 12.86
CA LYS A 53 12.44 -10.08 13.58
C LYS A 53 11.43 -10.20 14.74
N ARG A 54 10.92 -9.07 15.24
CA ARG A 54 9.98 -9.01 16.37
C ARG A 54 8.56 -8.63 15.94
N LEU A 55 8.38 -8.33 14.66
CA LEU A 55 7.11 -7.85 14.13
C LEU A 55 6.14 -9.02 13.97
N LYS A 56 5.07 -9.00 14.76
CA LYS A 56 4.00 -10.00 14.68
C LYS A 56 2.90 -9.51 13.75
N MET A 57 2.74 -10.16 12.59
CA MET A 57 1.71 -9.80 11.60
C MET A 57 0.28 -9.84 12.17
N VAL A 58 0.03 -10.69 13.16
CA VAL A 58 -1.25 -10.76 13.88
C VAL A 58 -1.54 -9.46 14.62
N ASP A 59 -0.54 -8.86 15.29
CA ASP A 59 -0.70 -7.58 15.97
C ASP A 59 -0.91 -6.44 14.99
N VAL A 60 -0.22 -6.47 13.85
CA VAL A 60 -0.42 -5.49 12.76
C VAL A 60 -1.85 -5.61 12.21
N THR A 61 -2.32 -6.84 11.96
CA THR A 61 -3.68 -7.11 11.50
C THR A 61 -4.72 -6.59 12.48
N ARG A 62 -4.54 -6.86 13.78
CA ARG A 62 -5.43 -6.36 14.85
C ARG A 62 -5.48 -4.83 14.86
N GLN A 63 -4.32 -4.17 14.83
CA GLN A 63 -4.23 -2.70 14.85
C GLN A 63 -4.88 -2.06 13.61
N LEU A 64 -4.73 -2.66 12.43
CA LEU A 64 -5.41 -2.17 11.23
C LEU A 64 -6.92 -2.31 11.35
N ARG A 65 -7.42 -3.44 11.89
CA ARG A 65 -8.85 -3.62 12.14
C ARG A 65 -9.41 -2.58 13.10
N GLU A 66 -8.72 -2.31 14.20
CA GLU A 66 -9.09 -1.29 15.18
C GLU A 66 -9.10 0.11 14.54
N ARG A 67 -8.09 0.46 13.75
CA ARG A 67 -7.99 1.75 13.06
C ARG A 67 -9.15 2.00 12.09
N TYR A 68 -9.51 0.98 11.32
CA TYR A 68 -10.55 1.06 10.29
C TYR A 68 -11.97 0.77 10.79
N ALA A 69 -12.13 0.36 12.06
CA ALA A 69 -13.43 -0.01 12.62
C ALA A 69 -14.51 1.08 12.46
N ASN A 70 -14.11 2.35 12.59
CA ASN A 70 -15.01 3.50 12.55
C ASN A 70 -15.16 4.14 11.16
N TRP A 71 -14.44 3.64 10.15
CA TRP A 71 -14.56 4.15 8.77
C TRP A 71 -15.94 3.80 8.23
N LYS A 72 -16.54 4.66 7.41
CA LYS A 72 -17.94 4.49 6.93
C LYS A 72 -18.00 3.69 5.63
N GLU A 73 -16.90 3.62 4.91
CA GLU A 73 -16.80 3.06 3.58
C GLU A 73 -17.01 1.53 3.59
N PRO A 74 -18.07 1.02 2.94
CA PRO A 74 -18.41 -0.41 2.97
C PRO A 74 -17.28 -1.30 2.45
N VAL A 75 -16.55 -0.86 1.42
CA VAL A 75 -15.43 -1.61 0.84
C VAL A 75 -14.30 -1.76 1.86
N VAL A 76 -13.93 -0.67 2.54
CA VAL A 76 -12.87 -0.70 3.56
C VAL A 76 -13.26 -1.65 4.70
N LYS A 77 -14.51 -1.59 5.17
CA LYS A 77 -15.02 -2.55 6.17
C LYS A 77 -14.93 -4.00 5.71
N LYS A 78 -15.38 -4.29 4.48
CA LYS A 78 -15.38 -5.65 3.93
C LYS A 78 -13.95 -6.21 3.82
N VAL A 79 -13.01 -5.43 3.27
CA VAL A 79 -11.60 -5.82 3.18
C VAL A 79 -11.00 -6.03 4.57
N THR A 80 -11.30 -5.15 5.52
CA THR A 80 -10.76 -5.21 6.89
C THR A 80 -11.23 -6.43 7.68
N GLN A 81 -12.47 -6.90 7.44
CA GLN A 81 -13.02 -8.09 8.09
C GLN A 81 -12.28 -9.38 7.68
N SER A 82 -11.94 -9.52 6.40
CA SER A 82 -11.21 -10.68 5.88
C SER A 82 -9.69 -10.48 5.85
N LEU A 83 -9.20 -9.34 6.35
CA LEU A 83 -7.80 -8.96 6.28
C LEU A 83 -6.90 -9.96 7.02
N GLN A 84 -5.87 -10.44 6.32
CA GLN A 84 -4.69 -11.05 6.90
C GLN A 84 -3.46 -10.36 6.30
N VAL A 85 -2.65 -9.72 7.15
CA VAL A 85 -1.41 -9.08 6.69
C VAL A 85 -0.33 -10.15 6.57
N GLU A 86 0.21 -10.32 5.37
CA GLU A 86 1.33 -11.23 5.12
C GLU A 86 2.67 -10.50 5.10
N ASN A 87 2.67 -9.30 4.51
CA ASN A 87 3.87 -8.49 4.30
C ASN A 87 3.64 -7.04 4.74
N MET A 88 4.69 -6.44 5.29
CA MET A 88 4.71 -5.02 5.65
C MET A 88 6.06 -4.44 5.21
N TYR A 89 6.00 -3.34 4.48
CA TYR A 89 7.20 -2.64 3.98
C TYR A 89 7.30 -1.27 4.63
N PRO A 90 8.40 -0.97 5.35
CA PRO A 90 8.64 0.37 5.83
C PRO A 90 8.78 1.33 4.63
N THR A 91 8.13 2.48 4.74
CA THR A 91 8.34 3.59 3.82
C THR A 91 9.03 4.71 4.58
N TRP A 92 10.05 5.30 3.97
CA TRP A 92 10.77 6.45 4.53
C TRP A 92 10.47 7.66 3.66
N THR A 93 10.11 8.75 4.30
CA THR A 93 10.09 10.06 3.65
C THR A 93 11.46 10.69 3.79
N LEU A 94 11.96 11.28 2.71
CA LEU A 94 13.10 12.18 2.80
C LEU A 94 12.58 13.54 3.32
N PRO A 95 13.34 14.24 4.15
CA PRO A 95 13.07 15.65 4.38
C PRO A 95 13.09 16.40 3.05
N ALA A 96 12.49 17.59 3.02
CA ALA A 96 12.51 18.42 1.83
C ALA A 96 13.95 18.52 1.29
N LEU A 97 14.13 18.11 0.04
CA LEU A 97 15.42 18.25 -0.61
C LEU A 97 15.78 19.74 -0.66
N PRO A 98 17.07 20.09 -0.50
CA PRO A 98 17.50 21.48 -0.63
C PRO A 98 17.03 22.03 -1.98
N THR A 99 16.55 23.27 -1.96
CA THR A 99 16.06 23.96 -3.16
C THR A 99 17.18 24.11 -4.18
N TRP A 100 16.82 24.01 -5.44
CA TRP A 100 17.72 24.12 -6.58
C TRP A 100 18.41 25.48 -6.59
N GLU A 101 19.73 25.47 -6.48
CA GLU A 101 20.59 26.64 -6.68
C GLU A 101 21.61 26.32 -7.79
N ARG A 102 22.10 27.34 -8.48
CA ARG A 102 23.17 27.17 -9.48
C ARG A 102 24.38 26.56 -8.75
N ASP A 103 24.92 25.47 -9.29
CA ASP A 103 26.03 24.69 -8.73
C ASP A 103 25.71 23.81 -7.49
N GLY A 104 24.43 23.53 -7.22
CA GLY A 104 24.01 22.61 -6.14
C GLY A 104 24.29 21.12 -6.42
N VAL A 105 24.73 20.38 -5.39
CA VAL A 105 24.93 18.92 -5.44
C VAL A 105 23.61 18.19 -5.22
N VAL A 106 23.30 17.20 -6.08
CA VAL A 106 22.07 16.39 -5.98
C VAL A 106 22.33 15.09 -5.23
N ALA A 107 21.56 14.86 -4.16
CA ALA A 107 21.42 13.53 -3.57
C ALA A 107 20.46 12.70 -4.43
N MET A 108 20.99 11.72 -5.17
CA MET A 108 20.18 10.74 -5.87
C MET A 108 19.74 9.65 -4.88
N MET A 109 18.43 9.48 -4.72
CA MET A 109 17.89 8.36 -3.94
C MET A 109 18.07 7.07 -4.74
N LYS A 110 18.89 6.15 -4.22
CA LYS A 110 18.90 4.78 -4.71
C LYS A 110 17.60 4.11 -4.24
N ILE A 111 16.65 3.90 -5.16
CA ILE A 111 15.56 2.96 -4.94
C ILE A 111 16.21 1.58 -4.88
N MET A 112 16.52 1.09 -3.69
CA MET A 112 16.87 -0.31 -3.51
C MET A 112 15.66 -1.13 -3.89
N GLY A 113 15.74 -1.80 -5.03
CA GLY A 113 14.82 -2.87 -5.37
C GLY A 113 14.73 -3.83 -4.19
N LEU A 114 13.52 -4.03 -3.70
CA LEU A 114 13.17 -5.20 -2.91
C LEU A 114 13.63 -6.41 -3.74
N PHE A 115 14.23 -7.41 -3.09
CA PHE A 115 14.87 -8.63 -3.62
C PHE A 115 16.41 -8.56 -3.80
N PRO A 116 17.18 -8.72 -2.71
CA PRO A 116 18.57 -9.17 -2.80
C PRO A 116 18.73 -10.70 -2.84
N ASP A 117 17.70 -11.48 -2.51
CA ASP A 117 17.85 -12.94 -2.28
C ASP A 117 16.77 -13.77 -3.01
N LEU A 118 16.92 -13.90 -4.33
CA LEU A 118 16.38 -14.99 -5.15
C LEU A 118 17.56 -15.79 -5.69
#